data_AF-A0A932PRZ8-F1
#
_entry.id   AF-A0A932PRZ8-F1
#
_cell.length_a   1.000
_cell.length_b   1.000
_cell.length_c   1.000
_cell.angle_alpha   90.00
_cell.angle_beta   90.00
_cell.angle_gamma   90.00
#
_symmetry.space_group_name_H-M   'P 1'
#
loop_
_entity.id
_entity.type
_entity.pdbx_description
1 polymer ?
#
loop_
_entity_poly.entity_id
_entity_poly.type
_entity_poly.pdbx_seq_one_letter_code
_entity_poly.pdbx_strand_id
1 'polypeptide(L)'
;MKTATLTELFDAGVHFGHQKYRSVAQARKYVFQVRDGVMIFDLAATAELLGRALEFLQRSIADGKKPLIVGTRRHIRELVTELAKATNVPYVATRWPGGLITNFDTMKRQIQKFNDLSARVVMEGEGSYRKKEKRVIEKKLEKMAKLFDGLRSLEKVPDVLIVIGATAEKTAIAEARVVGIPVIALADSDINPELIDFPIPANDDAKSSVALIMRYLKEAIQAGLSLHAKKAKRGETTQKISGKGEKKVATHD
;
A
#
# COMPACT_ATOMS: atom_id res chain seq x y z
N MET A 1 11.03 -9.70 15.70
CA MET A 1 11.17 -8.58 14.76
C MET A 1 11.90 -7.47 15.49
N LYS A 2 12.78 -6.70 14.85
CA LYS A 2 13.46 -5.60 15.53
C LYS A 2 12.44 -4.49 15.77
N THR A 3 12.05 -4.27 17.02
CA THR A 3 11.14 -3.19 17.39
C THR A 3 11.82 -1.85 17.14
N ALA A 4 11.11 -0.89 16.56
CA ALA A 4 11.64 0.46 16.38
C ALA A 4 11.98 1.06 17.76
N THR A 5 13.21 1.54 17.92
CA THR A 5 13.59 2.24 19.16
C THR A 5 13.02 3.65 19.11
N LEU A 6 12.63 4.18 20.28
CA LEU A 6 12.10 5.54 20.37
C LEU A 6 13.11 6.57 19.86
N THR A 7 14.41 6.34 20.09
CA THR A 7 15.49 7.18 19.59
C THR A 7 15.53 7.20 18.06
N GLU A 8 15.45 6.04 17.39
CA GLU A 8 15.42 5.98 15.92
C GLU A 8 14.21 6.73 15.34
N LEU A 9 13.03 6.59 15.95
CA LEU A 9 11.82 7.31 15.54
C LEU A 9 11.93 8.82 15.76
N PHE A 10 12.55 9.23 16.87
CA PHE A 10 12.77 10.63 17.20
C PHE A 10 13.74 11.28 16.20
N ASP A 11 14.90 10.67 15.98
CA ASP A 11 15.96 11.18 15.09
C ASP A 11 15.50 11.27 13.63
N ALA A 12 14.65 10.32 13.19
CA ALA A 12 14.07 10.36 11.85
C ALA A 12 12.97 11.42 11.68
N GLY A 13 12.52 12.06 12.75
CA GLY A 13 11.48 13.10 12.73
C GLY A 13 10.06 12.55 12.59
N VAL A 14 9.81 11.31 13.03
CA VAL A 14 8.50 10.64 12.94
C VAL A 14 7.43 11.35 13.80
N HIS A 15 7.86 11.96 14.90
CA HIS A 15 6.99 12.60 15.88
C HIS A 15 6.31 13.89 15.39
N PHE A 16 6.77 14.49 14.29
CA PHE A 16 6.15 15.71 13.78
C PHE A 16 4.88 15.40 12.98
N GLY A 17 3.76 16.03 13.34
CA GLY A 17 2.58 16.10 12.50
C GLY A 17 2.46 17.46 11.81
N HIS A 18 1.27 17.72 11.28
CA HIS A 18 0.91 19.01 10.70
C HIS A 18 0.56 20.06 11.76
N GLN A 19 0.33 21.28 11.27
CA GLN A 19 -0.22 22.37 12.06
C GLN A 19 -1.63 22.05 12.58
N LYS A 20 -1.94 22.48 13.81
CA LYS A 20 -3.23 22.22 14.50
C LYS A 20 -4.45 22.57 13.65
N TYR A 21 -4.40 23.63 12.84
CA TYR A 21 -5.52 24.04 11.98
C TYR A 21 -5.77 23.11 10.79
N ARG A 22 -4.79 22.29 10.38
CA ARG A 22 -4.95 21.26 9.34
C ARG A 22 -5.34 19.90 9.93
N SER A 23 -5.20 19.74 11.25
CA SER A 23 -5.42 18.46 11.92
C SER A 23 -6.91 18.12 12.06
N VAL A 24 -7.19 16.82 12.04
CA VAL A 24 -8.51 16.23 12.24
C VAL A 24 -8.67 15.81 13.71
N ALA A 25 -9.86 16.00 14.29
CA ALA A 25 -10.10 15.76 15.71
C ALA A 25 -9.80 14.31 16.14
N GLN A 26 -10.13 13.34 15.29
CA GLN A 26 -9.92 11.91 15.54
C GLN A 26 -8.44 11.53 15.64
N ALA A 27 -7.54 12.28 15.00
CA ALA A 27 -6.10 12.02 15.07
C ALA A 27 -5.50 12.43 16.43
N ARG A 28 -6.20 13.26 17.21
CA ARG A 28 -5.70 13.76 18.51
C ARG A 28 -5.42 12.67 19.53
N LYS A 29 -6.04 11.49 19.41
CA LYS A 29 -5.78 10.34 20.28
C LYS A 29 -4.35 9.79 20.20
N TYR A 30 -3.62 10.13 19.13
CA TYR A 30 -2.21 9.75 18.95
C TYR A 30 -1.24 10.91 19.19
N VAL A 31 -1.75 12.08 19.56
CA VAL A 31 -0.96 13.30 19.72
C VAL A 31 -0.62 13.45 21.19
N PHE A 32 0.68 13.51 21.49
CA PHE A 32 1.21 13.72 22.82
C PHE A 32 1.01 15.18 23.29
N GLN A 33 1.40 16.14 22.44
CA GLN A 33 1.25 17.57 22.76
C GLN A 33 1.21 18.42 21.49
N VAL A 34 0.93 19.71 21.65
CA VAL A 34 1.05 20.72 20.58
C VAL A 34 2.15 21.70 20.96
N ARG A 35 3.15 21.86 20.10
CA ARG A 35 4.28 22.79 20.31
C ARG A 35 4.40 23.71 19.12
N ASP A 36 4.41 25.03 19.36
CA ASP A 36 4.52 26.04 18.31
C ASP A 36 3.49 25.87 17.17
N GLY A 37 2.29 25.40 17.54
CA GLY A 37 1.19 25.11 16.60
C GLY A 37 1.29 23.77 15.87
N VAL A 38 2.42 23.05 15.97
CA VAL A 38 2.65 21.74 15.36
C VAL A 38 2.17 20.63 16.31
N MET A 39 1.42 19.66 15.77
CA MET A 39 1.00 18.48 16.51
C MET A 39 2.21 17.54 16.67
N ILE A 40 2.51 17.10 17.89
CA ILE A 40 3.57 16.13 18.18
C ILE A 40 2.94 14.79 18.52
N PHE A 41 3.24 13.76 17.74
CA PHE A 41 2.79 12.39 17.99
C PHE A 41 3.46 11.74 19.18
N ASP A 42 2.72 10.89 19.88
CA ASP A 42 3.25 9.98 20.88
C ASP A 42 4.02 8.84 20.20
N LEU A 43 5.36 8.88 20.31
CA LEU A 43 6.23 7.87 19.73
C LEU A 43 6.05 6.49 20.34
N ALA A 44 5.61 6.37 21.59
CA ALA A 44 5.35 5.08 22.20
C ALA A 44 4.13 4.41 21.54
N ALA A 45 3.06 5.19 21.34
CA ALA A 45 1.89 4.74 20.60
C ALA A 45 2.23 4.41 19.14
N THR A 46 3.06 5.23 18.48
CA THR A 46 3.55 4.94 17.12
C THR A 46 4.34 3.64 17.06
N ALA A 47 5.26 3.39 17.99
CA ALA A 47 6.07 2.19 18.02
C ALA A 47 5.21 0.92 18.21
N GLU A 48 4.22 0.99 19.09
CA GLU A 48 3.29 -0.11 19.33
C GLU A 48 2.42 -0.41 18.09
N LEU A 49 1.82 0.61 17.51
CA LEU A 49 0.95 0.47 16.33
C LEU A 49 1.74 0.02 15.10
N LEU A 50 2.96 0.52 14.93
CA LEU A 50 3.90 0.03 13.91
C LEU A 50 4.19 -1.46 14.13
N GLY A 51 4.49 -1.89 15.36
CA GLY A 51 4.69 -3.30 15.70
C GLY A 51 3.51 -4.17 15.28
N ARG A 52 2.28 -3.78 15.65
CA ARG A 52 1.04 -4.50 15.27
C ARG A 52 0.86 -4.58 13.75
N ALA A 53 1.10 -3.48 13.04
CA ALA A 53 1.01 -3.43 11.58
C ALA A 53 2.03 -4.36 10.90
N LEU A 54 3.28 -4.36 11.38
CA LEU A 54 4.35 -5.21 10.85
C LEU A 54 4.08 -6.69 11.09
N GLU A 55 3.59 -7.05 12.28
CA GLU A 55 3.20 -8.42 12.59
C GLU A 55 2.06 -8.91 11.69
N PHE A 56 1.02 -8.09 11.53
CA PHE A 56 -0.11 -8.41 10.65
C PHE A 56 0.34 -8.57 9.19
N LEU A 57 1.20 -7.68 8.71
CA LEU A 57 1.76 -7.74 7.36
C LEU A 57 2.58 -9.01 7.14
N GLN A 58 3.51 -9.30 8.05
CA GLN A 58 4.36 -10.48 7.98
C GLN A 58 3.54 -11.77 7.98
N ARG A 59 2.55 -11.89 8.89
CA ARG A 59 1.66 -13.06 8.96
C ARG A 59 0.84 -13.22 7.68
N SER A 60 0.25 -12.12 7.18
CA SER A 60 -0.53 -12.13 5.95
C SER A 60 0.29 -12.65 4.76
N ILE A 61 1.51 -12.16 4.59
CA ILE A 61 2.41 -12.60 3.51
C ILE A 61 2.86 -14.06 3.73
N ALA A 62 3.14 -14.46 4.97
CA ALA A 62 3.49 -15.84 5.29
C ALA A 62 2.38 -16.84 4.94
N ASP A 63 1.12 -16.40 4.96
CA ASP A 63 -0.06 -17.18 4.55
C ASP A 63 -0.36 -17.09 3.05
N GLY A 64 0.51 -16.44 2.26
CA GLY A 64 0.39 -16.33 0.81
C GLY A 64 -0.51 -15.19 0.32
N LYS A 65 -0.91 -14.26 1.20
CA LYS A 65 -1.64 -13.05 0.79
C LYS A 65 -0.71 -12.10 0.03
N LYS A 66 -1.24 -11.44 -1.01
CA LYS A 66 -0.49 -10.53 -1.87
C LYS A 66 -0.77 -9.06 -1.47
N PRO A 67 0.22 -8.32 -0.95
CA PRO A 67 0.05 -6.89 -0.66
C PRO A 67 0.16 -6.03 -1.93
N LEU A 68 -0.40 -4.82 -1.88
CA LEU A 68 -0.20 -3.75 -2.86
C LEU A 68 0.29 -2.48 -2.14
N ILE A 69 1.36 -1.87 -2.62
CA ILE A 69 1.93 -0.64 -2.03
C ILE A 69 1.46 0.59 -2.81
N VAL A 70 1.00 1.62 -2.13
CA VAL A 70 0.51 2.87 -2.73
C VAL A 70 1.21 4.06 -2.08
N GLY A 71 1.73 4.97 -2.90
CA GLY A 71 2.22 6.27 -2.43
C GLY A 71 2.58 7.17 -3.60
N THR A 72 1.77 8.20 -3.86
CA THR A 72 1.91 9.03 -5.07
C THR A 72 2.64 10.35 -4.87
N ARG A 73 2.88 10.76 -3.62
CA ARG A 73 3.60 12.00 -3.30
C ARG A 73 5.00 12.00 -3.91
N ARG A 74 5.45 13.17 -4.38
CA ARG A 74 6.70 13.32 -5.16
C ARG A 74 7.94 12.79 -4.45
N HIS A 75 8.10 13.08 -3.15
CA HIS A 75 9.24 12.64 -2.34
C HIS A 75 9.18 11.17 -1.91
N ILE A 76 8.02 10.52 -2.09
CA ILE A 76 7.74 9.14 -1.67
C ILE A 76 7.82 8.16 -2.85
N ARG A 77 7.51 8.64 -4.08
CA ARG A 77 7.48 7.86 -5.31
C ARG A 77 8.71 6.98 -5.52
N GLU A 78 9.90 7.55 -5.33
CA GLU A 78 11.17 6.84 -5.50
C GLU A 78 11.31 5.72 -4.46
N LEU A 79 11.09 6.03 -3.18
CA LEU A 79 11.16 5.06 -2.09
C LEU A 79 10.18 3.89 -2.29
N VAL A 80 8.96 4.18 -2.75
CA VAL A 80 7.93 3.16 -3.03
C VAL A 80 8.35 2.25 -4.18
N THR A 81 8.91 2.84 -5.23
CA THR A 81 9.40 2.10 -6.39
C THR A 81 10.58 1.19 -6.00
N GLU A 82 11.54 1.70 -5.22
CA GLU A 82 12.69 0.94 -4.76
C GLU A 82 12.29 -0.22 -3.85
N LEU A 83 11.40 0.03 -2.87
CA LEU A 83 10.91 -0.99 -1.96
C LEU A 83 10.15 -2.09 -2.71
N ALA A 84 9.26 -1.71 -3.63
CA ALA A 84 8.48 -2.63 -4.43
C ALA A 84 9.35 -3.51 -5.33
N LYS A 85 10.36 -2.92 -6.01
CA LYS A 85 11.32 -3.68 -6.81
C LYS A 85 12.17 -4.63 -5.96
N ALA A 86 12.62 -4.18 -4.79
CA ALA A 86 13.42 -5.02 -3.89
C ALA A 86 12.64 -6.19 -3.27
N THR A 87 11.30 -6.12 -3.25
CA THR A 87 10.43 -7.14 -2.66
C THR A 87 9.56 -7.88 -3.67
N ASN A 88 9.62 -7.48 -4.94
CA ASN A 88 8.76 -7.95 -6.03
C ASN A 88 7.26 -7.84 -5.73
N VAL A 89 6.87 -6.78 -5.00
CA VAL A 89 5.48 -6.48 -4.65
C VAL A 89 4.90 -5.48 -5.64
N PRO A 90 3.64 -5.64 -6.12
CA PRO A 90 2.98 -4.64 -6.95
C PRO A 90 2.88 -3.28 -6.26
N TYR A 91 2.90 -2.20 -7.03
CA TYR A 91 2.89 -0.85 -6.46
C TYR A 91 2.25 0.22 -7.35
N VAL A 92 1.86 1.34 -6.73
CA VAL A 92 1.38 2.55 -7.40
C VAL A 92 2.15 3.75 -6.84
N ALA A 93 3.04 4.34 -7.66
CA ALA A 93 3.92 5.42 -7.23
C ALA A 93 3.55 6.81 -7.82
N THR A 94 2.63 6.85 -8.77
CA THR A 94 2.37 8.00 -9.64
C THR A 94 0.99 8.59 -9.42
N ARG A 95 -0.06 7.81 -9.67
CA ARG A 95 -1.46 8.19 -9.46
C ARG A 95 -2.30 6.92 -9.29
N TRP A 96 -3.17 6.91 -8.30
CA TRP A 96 -4.18 5.86 -8.13
C TRP A 96 -5.17 5.84 -9.31
N PRO A 97 -5.28 4.71 -10.05
CA PRO A 97 -6.35 4.55 -11.03
C PRO A 97 -7.66 4.25 -10.29
N GLY A 98 -8.62 5.18 -10.35
CA GLY A 98 -9.92 4.99 -9.71
C GLY A 98 -10.63 3.74 -10.23
N GLY A 99 -11.18 2.94 -9.32
CA GLY A 99 -11.80 1.66 -9.62
C GLY A 99 -10.81 0.50 -9.73
N LEU A 100 -9.54 0.68 -9.34
CA LEU A 100 -8.56 -0.41 -9.34
C LEU A 100 -9.03 -1.61 -8.55
N ILE A 101 -9.66 -1.37 -7.40
CA ILE A 101 -10.10 -2.45 -6.52
C ILE A 101 -11.60 -2.72 -6.73
N THR A 102 -12.44 -1.68 -6.77
CA THR A 102 -13.90 -1.85 -6.85
C THR A 102 -14.40 -2.30 -8.23
N ASN A 103 -13.65 -2.02 -9.31
CA ASN A 103 -13.95 -2.45 -10.68
C ASN A 103 -12.75 -3.19 -11.29
N PHE A 104 -12.23 -4.18 -10.55
CA PHE A 104 -11.00 -4.88 -10.89
C PHE A 104 -11.04 -5.55 -12.26
N ASP A 105 -12.16 -6.13 -12.69
CA ASP A 105 -12.25 -6.80 -14.00
C ASP A 105 -11.99 -5.84 -15.18
N THR A 106 -12.49 -4.61 -15.07
CA THR A 106 -12.22 -3.59 -16.10
C THR A 106 -10.77 -3.14 -16.04
N MET A 107 -10.22 -2.96 -14.85
CA MET A 107 -8.83 -2.53 -14.66
C MET A 107 -7.83 -3.60 -15.09
N LYS A 108 -8.12 -4.87 -14.83
CA LYS A 108 -7.37 -6.03 -15.32
C LYS A 108 -7.31 -6.05 -16.85
N ARG A 109 -8.42 -5.81 -17.53
CA ARG A 109 -8.43 -5.67 -19.01
C ARG A 109 -7.56 -4.51 -19.49
N GLN A 110 -7.49 -3.40 -18.76
CA GLN A 110 -6.62 -2.27 -19.12
C GLN A 110 -5.14 -2.58 -18.90
N ILE A 111 -4.80 -3.28 -17.80
CA ILE A 111 -3.44 -3.75 -17.52
C ILE A 111 -2.99 -4.75 -18.61
N GLN A 112 -3.85 -5.69 -19.00
CA GLN A 112 -3.57 -6.62 -20.10
C GLN A 112 -3.32 -5.88 -21.42
N LYS A 113 -4.21 -4.94 -21.79
CA LYS A 113 -4.00 -4.10 -22.99
C LYS A 113 -2.68 -3.34 -22.96
N PHE A 114 -2.25 -2.88 -21.78
CA PHE A 114 -0.96 -2.22 -21.62
C PHE A 114 0.21 -3.18 -21.83
N ASN A 115 0.14 -4.38 -21.27
CA ASN A 115 1.15 -5.42 -21.44
C ASN A 115 1.26 -5.86 -22.90
N ASP A 116 0.13 -6.10 -23.57
CA ASP A 116 0.07 -6.46 -24.99
C ASP A 116 0.65 -5.36 -25.88
N LEU A 117 0.28 -4.10 -25.63
CA LEU A 117 0.80 -2.96 -26.39
C LEU A 117 2.31 -2.81 -26.18
N SER A 118 2.78 -2.99 -24.95
CA SER A 118 4.22 -2.95 -24.64
C SER A 118 4.97 -4.07 -25.38
N ALA A 119 4.43 -5.29 -25.38
CA ALA A 119 5.02 -6.43 -26.05
C ALA A 119 5.06 -6.26 -27.59
N ARG A 120 3.98 -5.76 -28.20
CA ARG A 120 3.92 -5.50 -29.64
C ARG A 120 4.98 -4.50 -30.11
N VAL A 121 5.18 -3.41 -29.36
CA VAL A 121 6.21 -2.41 -29.70
C VAL A 121 7.62 -3.01 -29.63
N VAL A 122 7.87 -3.94 -28.70
CA VAL A 122 9.15 -4.65 -28.62
C VAL A 122 9.32 -5.64 -29.78
N MET A 123 8.27 -6.38 -30.15
CA MET A 123 8.32 -7.41 -31.20
C MET A 123 8.42 -6.83 -32.61
N GLU A 124 7.63 -5.82 -32.94
CA GLU A 124 7.54 -5.27 -34.29
C GLU A 124 8.78 -4.42 -34.65
N GLY A 125 9.59 -4.04 -33.66
CA GLY A 125 10.77 -3.21 -33.84
C GLY A 125 10.45 -1.76 -34.24
N GLU A 126 11.38 -0.85 -33.99
CA GLU A 126 11.15 0.59 -34.20
C GLU A 126 10.86 1.01 -35.66
N GLY A 127 11.12 0.13 -36.64
CA GLY A 127 11.02 0.39 -38.07
C GLY A 127 9.65 0.06 -38.72
N SER A 128 8.75 -0.64 -38.02
CA SER A 128 7.49 -1.13 -38.61
C SER A 128 6.41 -0.04 -38.75
N TYR A 129 6.49 1.04 -37.97
CA TYR A 129 5.46 2.10 -37.92
C TYR A 129 5.86 3.36 -38.69
N ARG A 130 4.89 4.03 -39.30
CA ARG A 130 5.11 5.40 -39.81
C ARG A 130 5.40 6.35 -38.65
N LYS A 131 6.24 7.37 -38.85
CA LYS A 131 6.65 8.33 -37.79
C LYS A 131 5.47 8.92 -36.99
N LYS A 132 4.34 9.20 -37.65
CA LYS A 132 3.12 9.70 -36.98
C LYS A 132 2.48 8.66 -36.06
N GLU A 133 2.39 7.41 -36.50
CA GLU A 133 1.82 6.29 -35.74
C GLU A 133 2.69 5.93 -34.54
N LYS A 134 4.02 5.88 -34.74
CA LYS A 134 5.01 5.67 -33.67
C LYS A 134 4.79 6.66 -32.51
N ARG A 135 4.70 7.95 -32.82
CA ARG A 135 4.49 9.00 -31.81
C ARG A 135 3.17 8.87 -31.05
N VAL A 136 2.11 8.40 -31.71
CA VAL A 136 0.81 8.17 -31.05
C VAL A 136 0.90 6.98 -30.09
N ILE A 137 1.54 5.91 -30.52
CA ILE A 137 1.74 4.71 -29.71
C ILE A 137 2.63 5.02 -28.50
N GLU A 138 3.76 5.72 -28.69
CA GLU A 138 4.66 6.15 -27.62
C GLU A 138 3.93 7.00 -26.57
N LYS A 139 3.18 8.01 -27.00
CA LYS A 139 2.39 8.85 -26.07
C LYS A 139 1.34 8.04 -25.31
N LYS A 140 0.73 7.05 -25.95
CA LYS A 140 -0.25 6.16 -25.31
C LYS A 140 0.44 5.26 -24.28
N LEU A 141 1.58 4.66 -24.63
CA LEU A 141 2.39 3.86 -23.72
C LEU A 141 2.88 4.67 -22.53
N GLU A 142 3.39 5.89 -22.75
CA GLU A 142 3.85 6.76 -21.66
C GLU A 142 2.71 7.07 -20.68
N LYS A 143 1.51 7.36 -21.18
CA LYS A 143 0.31 7.59 -20.35
C LYS A 143 -0.09 6.34 -19.57
N MET A 144 -0.06 5.16 -20.20
CA MET A 144 -0.43 3.90 -19.54
C MET A 144 0.64 3.44 -18.55
N ALA A 145 1.93 3.62 -18.86
CA ALA A 145 3.05 3.29 -17.98
C ALA A 145 3.00 4.13 -16.69
N LYS A 146 2.63 5.41 -16.80
CA LYS A 146 2.38 6.26 -15.62
C LYS A 146 1.29 5.72 -14.71
N LEU A 147 0.43 4.77 -15.10
CA LEU A 147 -0.62 4.23 -14.24
C LEU A 147 -0.41 2.76 -13.88
N PHE A 148 0.05 1.96 -14.83
CA PHE A 148 0.02 0.50 -14.75
C PHE A 148 1.39 -0.16 -14.66
N ASP A 149 2.50 0.59 -14.74
CA ASP A 149 3.84 -0.02 -14.76
C ASP A 149 4.16 -0.82 -13.49
N GLY A 150 3.75 -0.31 -12.32
CA GLY A 150 3.88 -1.03 -11.05
C GLY A 150 2.80 -2.11 -10.81
N LEU A 151 1.81 -2.23 -11.70
CA LEU A 151 0.67 -3.15 -11.59
C LEU A 151 0.71 -4.29 -12.60
N ARG A 152 1.79 -4.42 -13.39
CA ARG A 152 1.88 -5.41 -14.47
C ARG A 152 1.68 -6.86 -14.00
N SER A 153 2.11 -7.18 -12.78
CA SER A 153 2.01 -8.51 -12.16
C SER A 153 0.71 -8.72 -11.36
N LEU A 154 -0.21 -7.75 -11.37
CA LEU A 154 -1.46 -7.82 -10.60
C LEU A 154 -2.53 -8.62 -11.37
N GLU A 155 -2.69 -9.89 -11.01
CA GLU A 155 -3.66 -10.79 -11.66
C GLU A 155 -5.01 -10.89 -10.94
N LYS A 156 -5.01 -10.60 -9.65
CA LYS A 156 -6.17 -10.62 -8.75
C LYS A 156 -6.17 -9.38 -7.87
N VAL A 157 -7.34 -9.08 -7.27
CA VAL A 157 -7.48 -8.06 -6.25
C VAL A 157 -6.46 -8.30 -5.12
N PRO A 158 -5.74 -7.25 -4.65
CA PRO A 158 -4.79 -7.40 -3.56
C PRO A 158 -5.49 -7.81 -2.25
N ASP A 159 -4.80 -8.56 -1.41
CA ASP A 159 -5.34 -9.07 -0.15
C ASP A 159 -5.07 -8.10 1.03
N VAL A 160 -4.11 -7.18 0.88
CA VAL A 160 -3.72 -6.16 1.88
C VAL A 160 -3.28 -4.90 1.13
N LEU A 161 -3.70 -3.72 1.59
CA LEU A 161 -3.24 -2.44 1.04
C LEU A 161 -2.27 -1.75 1.99
N ILE A 162 -1.10 -1.33 1.49
CA ILE A 162 -0.12 -0.55 2.23
C ILE A 162 -0.10 0.86 1.63
N VAL A 163 -0.44 1.87 2.42
CA VAL A 163 -0.58 3.26 1.96
C VAL A 163 0.44 4.16 2.66
N ILE A 164 1.27 4.83 1.86
CA ILE A 164 2.22 5.83 2.34
C ILE A 164 1.70 7.21 1.94
N GLY A 165 1.28 7.99 2.94
CA GLY A 165 0.67 9.31 2.75
C GLY A 165 -0.86 9.23 2.58
N ALA A 166 -1.55 8.78 3.62
CA ALA A 166 -2.98 8.47 3.59
C ALA A 166 -3.88 9.61 3.08
N THR A 167 -3.51 10.88 3.34
CA THR A 167 -4.29 12.05 2.91
C THR A 167 -4.34 12.19 1.39
N ALA A 168 -3.26 11.83 0.68
CA ALA A 168 -3.24 11.84 -0.79
C ALA A 168 -4.03 10.67 -1.40
N GLU A 169 -4.15 9.56 -0.68
CA GLU A 169 -4.68 8.28 -1.19
C GLU A 169 -6.07 7.93 -0.62
N LYS A 170 -6.88 8.93 -0.25
CA LYS A 170 -8.23 8.72 0.32
C LYS A 170 -9.12 7.84 -0.55
N THR A 171 -9.01 7.96 -1.88
CA THR A 171 -9.77 7.11 -2.82
C THR A 171 -9.37 5.65 -2.72
N ALA A 172 -8.07 5.34 -2.61
CA ALA A 172 -7.59 3.97 -2.46
C ALA A 172 -8.08 3.35 -1.14
N ILE A 173 -8.03 4.12 -0.05
CA ILE A 173 -8.55 3.71 1.27
C ILE A 173 -10.05 3.47 1.20
N ALA A 174 -10.82 4.36 0.56
CA ALA A 174 -12.26 4.21 0.41
C ALA A 174 -12.63 2.96 -0.41
N GLU A 175 -11.94 2.73 -1.53
CA GLU A 175 -12.15 1.51 -2.34
C GLU A 175 -11.82 0.23 -1.56
N ALA A 176 -10.70 0.22 -0.82
CA ALA A 176 -10.31 -0.92 0.00
C ALA A 176 -11.36 -1.24 1.07
N ARG A 177 -11.91 -0.21 1.73
CA ARG A 177 -13.00 -0.37 2.70
C ARG A 177 -14.27 -0.95 2.10
N VAL A 178 -14.67 -0.49 0.90
CA VAL A 178 -15.86 -1.01 0.21
C VAL A 178 -15.71 -2.49 -0.10
N VAL A 179 -14.51 -2.92 -0.49
CA VAL A 179 -14.22 -4.33 -0.84
C VAL A 179 -13.86 -5.18 0.39
N GLY A 180 -13.57 -4.56 1.53
CA GLY A 180 -13.20 -5.25 2.77
C GLY A 180 -11.73 -5.68 2.83
N ILE A 181 -10.85 -4.97 2.13
CA ILE A 181 -9.40 -5.22 2.16
C ILE A 181 -8.79 -4.46 3.34
N PRO A 182 -8.02 -5.12 4.22
CA PRO A 182 -7.37 -4.45 5.34
C PRO A 182 -6.31 -3.45 4.86
N VAL A 183 -6.32 -2.26 5.46
CA VAL A 183 -5.43 -1.16 5.12
C VAL A 183 -4.41 -0.92 6.24
N ILE A 184 -3.14 -0.97 5.89
CA ILE A 184 -2.02 -0.46 6.70
C ILE A 184 -1.64 0.89 6.12
N ALA A 185 -1.63 1.95 6.92
CA ALA A 185 -1.29 3.27 6.40
C ALA A 185 -0.48 4.14 7.34
N LEU A 186 0.44 4.90 6.76
CA LEU A 186 1.08 6.03 7.42
C LEU A 186 0.05 7.16 7.53
N ALA A 187 -0.33 7.50 8.77
CA ALA A 187 -1.37 8.46 9.08
C ALA A 187 -0.77 9.66 9.79
N ASP A 188 -0.73 10.81 9.12
CA ASP A 188 -0.47 12.08 9.78
C ASP A 188 -1.77 12.60 10.44
N SER A 189 -1.68 13.77 11.05
CA SER A 189 -2.70 14.43 11.85
C SER A 189 -3.86 14.96 11.02
N ASP A 190 -3.75 14.98 9.68
CA ASP A 190 -4.74 15.50 8.73
C ASP A 190 -5.65 14.41 8.11
N ILE A 191 -5.49 13.15 8.51
CA ILE A 191 -6.37 12.03 8.14
C ILE A 191 -7.12 11.50 9.35
N ASN A 192 -8.36 11.03 9.17
CA ASN A 192 -9.05 10.28 10.20
C ASN A 192 -8.45 8.86 10.28
N PRO A 193 -7.76 8.48 11.37
CA PRO A 193 -7.14 7.17 11.50
C PRO A 193 -8.15 6.02 11.62
N GLU A 194 -9.41 6.30 11.95
CA GLU A 194 -10.49 5.29 11.98
C GLU A 194 -10.89 4.81 10.59
N LEU A 195 -10.34 5.44 9.54
CA LEU A 195 -10.48 4.96 8.18
C LEU A 195 -9.51 3.83 7.82
N ILE A 196 -8.58 3.51 8.71
CA ILE A 196 -7.45 2.62 8.49
C ILE A 196 -7.49 1.53 9.57
N ASP A 197 -7.34 0.26 9.17
CA ASP A 197 -7.37 -0.88 10.11
C ASP A 197 -6.10 -0.93 10.97
N PHE A 198 -4.94 -0.63 10.37
CA PHE A 198 -3.64 -0.57 11.02
C PHE A 198 -2.99 0.81 10.79
N PRO A 199 -3.45 1.86 11.50
CA PRO A 199 -2.88 3.20 11.36
C PRO A 199 -1.50 3.26 12.04
N ILE A 200 -0.54 3.88 11.37
CA ILE A 200 0.80 4.17 11.90
C ILE A 200 0.90 5.71 12.04
N PRO A 201 0.67 6.28 13.23
CA PRO A 201 0.73 7.73 13.44
C PRO A 201 2.15 8.24 13.25
N ALA A 202 2.39 9.03 12.22
CA ALA A 202 3.74 9.42 11.83
C ALA A 202 3.76 10.53 10.78
N ASN A 203 4.86 11.27 10.77
CA ASN A 203 5.17 12.28 9.75
C ASN A 203 5.27 11.66 8.35
N ASP A 204 4.43 12.11 7.42
CA ASP A 204 4.46 11.69 6.02
C ASP A 204 5.10 12.71 5.05
N ASP A 205 5.53 13.86 5.57
CA ASP A 205 6.22 14.92 4.81
C ASP A 205 7.75 14.77 4.85
N ALA A 206 8.32 14.33 5.98
CA ALA A 206 9.75 14.13 6.09
C ALA A 206 10.22 12.85 5.37
N LYS A 207 11.13 12.99 4.39
CA LYS A 207 11.72 11.84 3.68
C LYS A 207 12.40 10.85 4.63
N SER A 208 13.05 11.33 5.69
CA SER A 208 13.70 10.50 6.73
C SER A 208 12.68 9.63 7.49
N SER A 209 11.56 10.23 7.92
CA SER A 209 10.47 9.52 8.60
C SER A 209 9.89 8.42 7.72
N VAL A 210 9.49 8.79 6.50
CA VAL A 210 8.92 7.85 5.52
C VAL A 210 9.90 6.73 5.21
N ALA A 211 11.18 7.04 4.95
CA ALA A 211 12.20 6.05 4.67
C ALA A 211 12.42 5.06 5.83
N LEU A 212 12.39 5.55 7.08
CA LEU A 212 12.51 4.69 8.27
C LEU A 212 11.33 3.71 8.36
N ILE A 213 10.09 4.18 8.21
CA ILE A 213 8.92 3.30 8.28
C ILE A 213 8.93 2.29 7.12
N MET A 214 9.30 2.74 5.91
CA MET A 214 9.42 1.88 4.75
C MET A 214 10.50 0.81 4.92
N ARG A 215 11.61 1.11 5.61
CA ARG A 215 12.63 0.12 5.96
C ARG A 215 12.03 -1.03 6.78
N TYR A 216 11.26 -0.72 7.83
CA TYR A 216 10.60 -1.77 8.62
C TYR A 216 9.56 -2.55 7.82
N LEU A 217 8.76 -1.88 6.97
CA LEU A 217 7.81 -2.55 6.08
C LEU A 217 8.52 -3.51 5.12
N LYS A 218 9.67 -3.11 4.56
CA LYS A 218 10.49 -3.96 3.69
C LYS A 218 10.97 -5.20 4.44
N GLU A 219 11.51 -5.04 5.65
CA GLU A 219 11.95 -6.17 6.49
C GLU A 219 10.79 -7.12 6.80
N ALA A 220 9.59 -6.59 7.09
CA ALA A 220 8.39 -7.38 7.32
C ALA A 220 7.96 -8.20 6.09
N ILE A 221 7.98 -7.57 4.92
CA ILE A 221 7.64 -8.24 3.66
C ILE A 221 8.64 -9.37 3.37
N GLN A 222 9.94 -9.10 3.50
CA GLN A 222 10.98 -10.10 3.25
C GLN A 222 10.91 -11.27 4.25
N ALA A 223 10.68 -10.98 5.54
CA ALA A 223 10.48 -12.00 6.56
C ALA A 223 9.24 -12.85 6.25
N GLY A 224 8.13 -12.23 5.86
CA GLY A 224 6.90 -12.92 5.47
C GLY A 224 7.09 -13.84 4.26
N LEU A 225 7.77 -13.36 3.22
CA LEU A 225 8.10 -14.14 2.02
C LEU A 225 8.99 -15.34 2.35
N SER A 226 10.00 -15.15 3.21
CA SER A 226 10.87 -16.25 3.67
C SER A 226 10.08 -17.32 4.43
N LEU A 227 9.16 -16.91 5.30
CA LEU A 227 8.30 -17.83 6.04
C LEU A 227 7.33 -18.57 5.12
N HIS A 228 6.73 -17.88 4.15
CA HIS A 228 5.86 -18.50 3.16
C HIS A 228 6.59 -19.59 2.38
N ALA A 229 7.81 -19.30 1.90
CA ALA A 229 8.64 -20.27 1.20
C ALA A 229 9.00 -21.50 2.06
N LYS A 230 9.26 -21.30 3.36
CA LYS A 230 9.49 -22.41 4.31
C LYS A 230 8.24 -23.25 4.54
N LYS A 231 7.06 -22.64 4.70
CA LYS A 231 5.78 -23.35 4.83
C LYS A 231 5.45 -24.16 3.57
N ALA A 232 5.66 -23.56 2.40
CA ALA A 232 5.43 -24.24 1.11
C ALA A 232 6.31 -25.49 0.96
N LYS A 233 7.59 -25.42 1.37
CA LYS A 233 8.51 -26.58 1.39
C LYS A 233 8.11 -27.66 2.40
N ARG A 234 7.38 -27.32 3.46
CA ARG A 234 6.92 -28.25 4.50
C ARG A 234 5.55 -28.87 4.21
N GLY A 235 4.88 -28.48 3.12
CA GLY A 235 3.55 -28.98 2.78
C GLY A 235 2.41 -28.41 3.64
N GLU A 236 2.71 -27.46 4.54
CA GLU A 236 1.74 -26.79 5.40
C GLU A 236 1.11 -25.61 4.66
N THR A 237 0.21 -25.88 3.70
CA THR A 237 -0.66 -24.84 3.14
C THR A 237 -2.02 -24.93 3.80
N THR A 238 -2.33 -23.95 4.64
CA THR A 238 -3.57 -23.85 5.42
C THR A 238 -4.79 -23.95 4.50
N GLN A 239 -5.62 -24.98 4.72
CA GLN A 239 -6.95 -25.09 4.12
C GLN A 239 -7.78 -23.86 4.54
N LYS A 240 -8.34 -23.15 3.55
CA LYS A 240 -9.30 -22.06 3.81
C LYS A 240 -10.50 -22.60 4.58
N ILE A 241 -10.80 -21.98 5.73
CA ILE A 241 -12.07 -22.15 6.43
C ILE A 241 -13.17 -21.49 5.57
N SER A 242 -13.82 -22.25 4.71
CA SER A 242 -15.12 -21.90 4.14
C SER A 242 -16.22 -22.35 5.12
N GLY A 243 -16.47 -21.54 6.14
CA GLY A 243 -17.59 -21.73 7.04
C GLY A 243 -18.91 -21.53 6.31
N LYS A 244 -19.57 -22.65 6.01
CA LYS A 244 -21.00 -22.75 5.67
C LYS A 244 -21.84 -21.99 6.72
N GLY A 245 -22.60 -21.01 6.25
CA GLY A 245 -23.66 -20.33 7.01
C GLY A 245 -25.03 -20.55 6.37
N GLU A 246 -25.40 -21.80 6.06
CA GLU A 246 -26.81 -22.15 5.83
C GLU A 246 -27.46 -22.40 7.19
N LYS A 247 -28.13 -21.38 7.75
CA LYS A 247 -29.12 -21.61 8.80
C LYS A 247 -30.47 -21.85 8.15
N LYS A 248 -30.99 -23.04 8.49
CA LYS A 248 -32.25 -23.64 8.09
C LYS A 248 -33.46 -22.74 8.40
N VAL A 249 -34.42 -22.85 7.50
CA VAL A 249 -35.85 -22.56 7.61
C VAL A 249 -36.39 -23.05 8.97
N ALA A 250 -37.08 -22.17 9.68
CA ALA A 250 -38.03 -22.53 10.73
C ALA A 250 -39.41 -22.03 10.30
N THR A 251 -40.20 -22.95 9.74
CA THR A 251 -41.66 -22.85 9.67
C THR A 251 -42.22 -23.04 11.08
N HIS A 252 -43.04 -22.10 11.54
CA HIS A 252 -44.02 -22.38 12.59
C HIS A 252 -45.41 -22.04 12.05
N ASP A 253 -46.26 -23.07 12.10
CA ASP A 253 -47.71 -23.02 12.03
C ASP A 253 -48.32 -22.19 13.18
#